data_AF-A0A8I1ZKE9-F1
#
_entry.id   AF-A0A8I1ZKE9-F1
#
_cell.length_a   1.000
_cell.length_b   1.000
_cell.length_c   1.000
_cell.angle_alpha   90.00
_cell.angle_beta   90.00
_cell.angle_gamma   90.00
#
_symmetry.space_group_name_H-M   'P 1'
#
loop_
_entity.id
_entity.type
_entity.pdbx_description
1 polymer ?
#
loop_
_entity_poly.entity_id
_entity_poly.type
_entity_poly.pdbx_seq_one_letter_code
_entity_poly.pdbx_strand_id
1 'polypeptide(L)'
;MGGTKLHLSARAGMAAVLFIACLAVPGPIRADYLITRADATVRTQCYWIERSMLHLCEGGEPVALSEVGAIETGTASALDAELHRDTLRRFFTSLAWLGDREAEVTDLDDALAEGLEGFDDPVRRKVHKEKMRELRGKLLGDVQDVRARVVRLKNAWEGIRIPERKLVKLADLKSLQFLTWLQSLQEREISIKTLDPTFRALAQEHRRQSLQFEALYVRNVLQSGSGSAE
;
A
#
# COMPACT_ATOMS: atom_id res chain seq x y z
N MET A 1 12.35 58.73 -0.45
CA MET A 1 13.26 57.95 -1.33
C MET A 1 13.58 56.63 -0.64
N GLY A 2 12.86 55.55 -0.94
CA GLY A 2 12.99 54.28 -0.18
C GLY A 2 12.39 53.06 -0.89
N GLY A 3 12.32 53.07 -2.23
CA GLY A 3 11.65 52.01 -3.00
C GLY A 3 12.58 51.02 -3.71
N THR A 4 13.89 51.24 -3.73
CA THR A 4 14.83 50.47 -4.57
C THR A 4 15.53 49.31 -3.85
N LYS A 5 15.54 49.28 -2.51
CA LYS A 5 16.19 48.19 -1.76
C LYS A 5 15.34 46.91 -1.66
N LEU A 6 14.00 47.02 -1.65
CA LEU A 6 13.12 45.83 -1.57
C LEU A 6 13.15 45.00 -2.85
N HIS A 7 13.15 45.63 -4.03
CA HIS A 7 13.10 44.93 -5.31
C HIS A 7 14.39 44.16 -5.66
N LEU A 8 15.56 44.62 -5.18
CA LEU A 8 16.82 43.90 -5.40
C LEU A 8 16.89 42.62 -4.57
N SER A 9 16.41 42.67 -3.31
CA SER A 9 16.38 41.50 -2.42
C SER A 9 15.40 40.42 -2.89
N ALA A 10 14.24 40.82 -3.44
CA ALA A 10 13.24 39.89 -3.97
C ALA A 10 13.70 39.21 -5.26
N ARG A 11 14.44 39.93 -6.13
CA ARG A 11 15.04 39.36 -7.34
C ARG A 11 16.23 38.45 -7.04
N ALA A 12 17.07 38.80 -6.07
CA ALA A 12 18.14 37.94 -5.58
C ALA A 12 17.60 36.68 -4.88
N GLY A 13 16.51 36.81 -4.12
CA GLY A 13 15.81 35.69 -3.47
C GLY A 13 15.17 34.73 -4.47
N MET A 14 14.47 35.23 -5.49
CA MET A 14 13.93 34.38 -6.56
C MET A 14 15.03 33.73 -7.40
N ALA A 15 16.11 34.44 -7.72
CA ALA A 15 17.24 33.86 -8.44
C ALA A 15 17.94 32.77 -7.61
N ALA A 16 18.08 32.94 -6.30
CA ALA A 16 18.65 31.93 -5.42
C ALA A 16 17.73 30.69 -5.26
N VAL A 17 16.41 30.88 -5.19
CA VAL A 17 15.44 29.77 -5.14
C VAL A 17 15.42 29.01 -6.48
N LEU A 18 15.49 29.72 -7.62
CA LEU A 18 15.63 29.10 -8.94
C LEU A 18 16.98 28.40 -9.10
N PHE A 19 18.08 28.95 -8.58
CA PHE A 19 19.39 28.31 -8.64
C PHE A 19 19.47 27.06 -7.76
N ILE A 20 18.85 27.08 -6.57
CA ILE A 20 18.73 25.90 -5.69
C ILE A 20 17.78 24.87 -6.30
N ALA A 21 16.70 25.29 -6.96
CA ALA A 21 15.80 24.38 -7.68
C ALA A 21 16.45 23.78 -8.95
N CYS A 22 17.32 24.52 -9.63
CA CYS A 22 18.11 24.01 -10.77
C CYS A 22 19.29 23.14 -10.33
N LEU A 23 19.89 23.37 -9.16
CA LEU A 23 20.90 22.48 -8.55
C LEU A 23 20.28 21.24 -7.88
N ALA A 24 18.97 21.26 -7.62
CA ALA A 24 18.19 20.12 -7.17
C ALA A 24 17.66 19.25 -8.32
N VAL A 25 17.97 19.58 -9.58
CA VAL A 25 17.81 18.65 -10.70
C VAL A 25 18.99 17.68 -10.60
N PRO A 26 18.76 16.40 -10.26
CA PRO A 26 19.83 15.42 -10.26
C PRO A 26 20.42 15.38 -11.68
N GLY A 27 21.73 15.64 -11.79
CA GLY A 27 22.47 15.26 -12.99
C GLY A 27 22.32 13.74 -13.22
N PRO A 28 22.51 13.25 -14.45
CA PRO A 28 22.20 11.87 -14.83
C PRO A 28 22.88 10.88 -13.87
N ILE A 29 22.04 10.22 -13.07
CA ILE A 29 22.34 9.31 -11.96
C ILE A 29 22.89 8.01 -12.55
N ARG A 30 24.17 7.69 -12.44
CA ARG A 30 24.68 6.43 -13.04
C ARG A 30 24.63 5.26 -12.06
N ALA A 31 23.44 4.79 -11.68
CA ALA A 31 23.30 3.39 -11.28
C ALA A 31 23.06 2.58 -12.56
N ASP A 32 24.03 1.80 -13.02
CA ASP A 32 23.84 0.94 -14.20
C ASP A 32 22.98 -0.27 -13.80
N TYR A 33 21.65 -0.14 -13.84
CA TYR A 33 20.78 -1.31 -13.80
C TYR A 33 20.74 -1.93 -15.18
N LEU A 34 21.01 -3.23 -15.24
CA LEU A 34 20.82 -4.03 -16.43
C LEU A 34 19.53 -4.83 -16.27
N ILE A 35 18.53 -4.47 -17.06
CA ILE A 35 17.23 -5.16 -17.10
C ILE A 35 17.25 -6.11 -18.28
N THR A 36 17.21 -7.41 -17.99
CA THR A 36 17.18 -8.47 -19.00
C THR A 36 15.76 -8.89 -19.27
N ARG A 37 15.34 -8.80 -20.54
CA ARG A 37 14.07 -9.29 -21.08
C ARG A 37 14.33 -10.48 -22.01
N ALA A 38 13.26 -11.14 -22.46
CA ALA A 38 13.40 -12.28 -23.38
C ALA A 38 14.04 -11.90 -24.73
N ASP A 39 13.87 -10.65 -25.17
CA ASP A 39 14.24 -10.14 -26.48
C ASP A 39 15.37 -9.09 -26.44
N ALA A 40 15.58 -8.43 -25.30
CA ALA A 40 16.51 -7.31 -25.19
C ALA A 40 17.10 -7.14 -23.78
N THR A 41 18.20 -6.39 -23.70
CA THR A 41 18.73 -5.86 -22.44
C THR A 41 18.66 -4.34 -22.46
N VAL A 42 18.17 -3.75 -21.37
CA VAL A 42 18.01 -2.30 -21.23
C VAL A 42 18.87 -1.83 -20.06
N ARG A 43 19.72 -0.84 -20.32
CA ARG A 43 20.43 -0.12 -19.27
C ARG A 43 19.62 1.09 -18.83
N THR A 44 19.41 1.23 -17.52
CA THR A 44 18.69 2.36 -16.91
C THR A 44 19.38 2.79 -15.63
N GLN A 45 19.22 4.07 -15.31
CA GLN A 45 19.72 4.78 -14.15
C GLN A 45 18.86 4.58 -12.91
N CYS A 46 17.55 4.37 -13.09
CA CYS A 46 16.67 3.97 -12.01
C CYS A 46 15.35 3.42 -12.54
N TYR A 47 14.71 2.59 -11.70
CA TYR A 47 13.40 2.03 -11.96
C TYR A 47 12.54 2.04 -10.70
N TRP A 48 11.23 1.90 -10.89
CA TRP A 48 10.32 1.49 -9.83
C TRP A 48 9.29 0.52 -10.38
N ILE A 49 8.67 -0.25 -9.49
CA ILE A 49 7.62 -1.18 -9.82
C ILE A 49 6.32 -0.65 -9.21
N GLU A 50 5.27 -0.58 -10.01
CA GLU A 50 3.92 -0.26 -9.58
C GLU A 50 3.01 -1.37 -10.08
N ARG A 51 2.27 -2.01 -9.16
CA ARG A 51 1.48 -3.22 -9.44
C ARG A 51 2.38 -4.30 -10.07
N SER A 52 2.18 -4.60 -11.36
CA SER A 52 2.94 -5.58 -12.12
C SER A 52 3.72 -4.95 -13.28
N MET A 53 3.95 -3.63 -13.24
CA MET A 53 4.64 -2.88 -14.27
C MET A 53 5.94 -2.30 -13.73
N LEU A 54 7.03 -2.47 -14.48
CA LEU A 54 8.31 -1.83 -14.25
C LEU A 54 8.38 -0.53 -15.06
N HIS A 55 8.68 0.56 -14.37
CA HIS A 55 8.80 1.90 -14.93
C HIS A 55 10.27 2.34 -14.87
N LEU A 56 10.74 2.93 -15.96
CA LEU A 56 12.08 3.50 -16.06
C LEU A 56 12.02 5.01 -15.78
N CYS A 57 13.03 5.53 -15.10
CA CYS A 57 13.12 6.95 -14.79
C CYS A 57 13.29 7.85 -16.01
N GLU A 58 13.98 7.35 -17.04
CA GLU A 58 14.19 8.04 -18.30
C GLU A 58 12.90 8.17 -19.14
N GLY A 59 11.81 7.57 -18.66
CA GLY A 59 10.55 7.49 -19.38
C GLY A 59 10.51 6.32 -20.37
N GLY A 60 9.46 6.31 -21.18
CA GLY A 60 9.12 5.19 -22.07
C GLY A 60 7.94 4.37 -21.56
N GLU A 61 7.54 3.38 -22.36
CA GLU A 61 6.42 2.51 -22.03
C GLU A 61 6.77 1.60 -20.84
N PRO A 62 5.90 1.52 -19.81
CA PRO A 62 6.07 0.58 -18.72
C PRO A 62 6.09 -0.86 -19.22
N VAL A 63 6.87 -1.71 -18.58
CA VAL A 63 7.07 -3.09 -19.02
C VAL A 63 6.51 -4.06 -18.01
N ALA A 64 5.78 -5.07 -18.47
CA ALA A 64 5.22 -6.08 -17.60
C ALA A 64 6.34 -6.83 -16.86
N LEU A 65 6.22 -6.96 -15.54
CA LEU A 65 7.24 -7.59 -14.71
C LEU A 65 7.44 -9.08 -15.07
N SER A 66 6.42 -9.72 -15.66
CA SER A 66 6.46 -11.08 -16.22
C SER A 66 7.43 -11.23 -17.40
N GLU A 67 7.72 -10.14 -18.12
CA GLU A 67 8.63 -10.12 -19.26
C GLU A 67 10.07 -9.82 -18.85
N VAL A 68 10.28 -9.42 -17.60
CA VAL A 68 11.60 -9.13 -17.03
C VAL A 68 12.16 -10.40 -16.41
N GLY A 69 13.24 -10.93 -16.99
CA GLY A 69 13.95 -12.12 -16.51
C GLY A 69 14.87 -11.82 -15.33
N ALA A 70 15.62 -10.73 -15.38
CA ALA A 70 16.54 -10.32 -14.32
C ALA A 70 16.70 -8.80 -14.25
N ILE A 71 17.03 -8.31 -13.05
CA ILE A 71 17.48 -6.92 -12.83
C ILE A 71 18.79 -7.02 -12.06
N GLU A 72 19.88 -6.70 -12.73
CA GLU A 72 21.23 -6.72 -12.16
C GLU A 72 21.67 -5.29 -11.86
N THR A 73 22.30 -5.10 -10.70
CA THR A 73 22.88 -3.81 -10.32
C THR A 73 24.36 -3.85 -10.66
N GLY A 74 24.86 -2.86 -11.43
CA GLY A 74 26.28 -2.71 -11.69
C GLY A 74 27.09 -2.32 -10.44
N THR A 75 28.35 -1.93 -10.63
CA THR A 75 29.18 -1.41 -9.54
C THR A 75 28.63 -0.08 -9.03
N ALA A 76 27.94 -0.11 -7.89
CA ALA A 76 27.42 1.08 -7.25
C ALA A 76 28.57 1.94 -6.70
N SER A 77 28.58 3.23 -7.02
CA SER A 77 29.43 4.19 -6.31
C SER A 77 28.95 4.37 -4.86
N ALA A 78 29.78 4.97 -4.00
CA ALA A 78 29.38 5.26 -2.62
C ALA A 78 28.13 6.16 -2.54
N LEU A 79 27.96 7.07 -3.50
CA LEU A 79 26.79 7.93 -3.62
C LEU A 79 25.54 7.13 -4.02
N ASP A 80 25.66 6.17 -4.96
CA ASP A 80 24.53 5.32 -5.38
C ASP A 80 24.03 4.45 -4.22
N ALA A 81 24.95 3.93 -3.41
CA ALA A 81 24.61 3.17 -2.21
C ALA A 81 23.87 4.03 -1.17
N GLU A 82 24.16 5.33 -1.07
CA GLU A 82 23.44 6.26 -0.19
C GLU A 82 22.04 6.60 -0.71
N LEU A 83 21.91 6.92 -2.00
CA LEU A 83 20.62 7.19 -2.64
C LEU A 83 19.69 5.97 -2.61
N HIS A 84 20.24 4.78 -2.81
CA HIS A 84 19.51 3.53 -2.70
C HIS A 84 18.98 3.32 -1.25
N ARG A 85 19.83 3.55 -0.24
CA ARG A 85 19.41 3.48 1.18
C ARG A 85 18.33 4.50 1.50
N ASP A 86 18.41 5.73 1.01
CA ASP A 86 17.36 6.73 1.22
C ASP A 86 16.05 6.33 0.54
N THR A 87 16.12 5.75 -0.66
CA THR A 87 14.94 5.24 -1.38
C THR A 87 14.25 4.12 -0.60
N LEU A 88 15.02 3.15 -0.09
CA LEU A 88 14.50 2.09 0.78
C LEU A 88 13.91 2.68 2.06
N ARG A 89 14.57 3.65 2.69
CA ARG A 89 14.07 4.32 3.90
C ARG A 89 12.71 4.98 3.65
N ARG A 90 12.56 5.71 2.55
CA ARG A 90 11.29 6.34 2.16
C ARG A 90 10.21 5.30 1.89
N PHE A 91 10.56 4.22 1.19
CA PHE A 91 9.63 3.11 0.95
C PHE A 91 9.11 2.52 2.26
N PHE A 92 9.98 2.12 3.19
CA PHE A 92 9.56 1.57 4.49
C PHE A 92 8.81 2.60 5.36
N THR A 93 9.12 3.89 5.25
CA THR A 93 8.34 4.95 5.91
C THR A 93 6.91 4.98 5.39
N SER A 94 6.72 4.89 4.07
CA SER A 94 5.39 4.80 3.46
C SER A 94 4.64 3.53 3.88
N LEU A 95 5.35 2.40 3.99
CA LEU A 95 4.75 1.15 4.47
C LEU A 95 4.27 1.27 5.92
N ALA A 96 5.08 1.86 6.80
CA ALA A 96 4.72 2.07 8.20
C ALA A 96 3.48 2.95 8.32
N TRP A 97 3.43 4.07 7.59
CA TRP A 97 2.26 4.96 7.57
C TRP A 97 0.99 4.25 7.09
N LEU A 98 1.08 3.41 6.06
CA LEU A 98 -0.05 2.61 5.60
C LEU A 98 -0.47 1.54 6.61
N GLY A 99 0.50 0.94 7.31
CA GLY A 99 0.25 0.01 8.41
C GLY A 99 -0.55 0.65 9.55
N ASP A 100 -0.22 1.89 9.93
CA ASP A 100 -0.99 2.63 10.94
C ASP A 100 -2.45 2.85 10.51
N ARG A 101 -2.67 3.22 9.24
CA ARG A 101 -4.03 3.38 8.69
C ARG A 101 -4.78 2.04 8.64
N GLU A 102 -4.07 0.95 8.40
CA GLU A 102 -4.64 -0.39 8.37
C GLU A 102 -5.06 -0.88 9.75
N ALA A 103 -4.26 -0.58 10.79
CA ALA A 103 -4.61 -0.85 12.18
C ALA A 103 -5.92 -0.14 12.58
N GLU A 104 -6.06 1.14 12.22
CA GLU A 104 -7.31 1.91 12.47
C GLU A 104 -8.55 1.24 11.84
N VAL A 105 -8.41 0.64 10.64
CA VAL A 105 -9.53 -0.04 9.97
C VAL A 105 -9.76 -1.45 10.54
N THR A 106 -8.70 -2.10 11.02
CA THR A 106 -8.79 -3.40 11.71
C THR A 106 -9.58 -3.26 13.00
N ASP A 107 -9.30 -2.24 13.82
CA ASP A 107 -10.04 -1.98 15.06
C ASP A 107 -11.55 -1.79 14.80
N LEU A 108 -11.90 -1.11 13.70
CA LEU A 108 -13.30 -0.94 13.28
C LEU A 108 -13.93 -2.26 12.82
N ASP A 109 -13.19 -3.10 12.10
CA ASP A 109 -13.67 -4.40 11.63
C ASP A 109 -13.83 -5.42 12.77
N ASP A 110 -13.01 -5.30 13.81
CA ASP A 110 -13.08 -6.10 15.02
C ASP A 110 -14.28 -5.67 15.88
N ALA A 111 -14.51 -4.36 16.05
CA ALA A 111 -15.73 -3.84 16.69
C ALA A 111 -17.01 -4.26 15.94
N LEU A 112 -16.97 -4.29 14.60
CA LEU A 112 -18.05 -4.82 13.78
C LEU A 112 -18.27 -6.33 14.02
N ALA A 113 -17.20 -7.10 14.16
CA ALA A 113 -17.28 -8.54 14.45
C ALA A 113 -17.95 -8.79 15.81
N GLU A 114 -17.57 -8.05 16.85
CA GLU A 114 -18.21 -8.11 18.17
C GLU A 114 -19.71 -7.75 18.09
N GLY A 115 -20.05 -6.71 17.32
CA GLY A 115 -21.44 -6.33 17.07
C GLY A 115 -22.26 -7.43 16.38
N LEU A 116 -21.63 -8.22 15.51
CA LEU A 116 -22.26 -9.35 14.83
C LEU A 116 -22.45 -10.58 15.73
N GLU A 117 -21.54 -10.82 16.67
CA GLU A 117 -21.73 -11.85 17.70
C GLU A 117 -22.90 -11.47 18.63
N GLY A 118 -22.98 -10.20 19.02
CA GLY A 118 -24.09 -9.66 19.80
C GLY A 118 -25.44 -9.66 19.07
N PHE A 119 -25.46 -9.87 17.75
CA PHE A 119 -26.68 -9.94 16.94
C PHE A 119 -27.42 -11.27 17.07
N ASP A 120 -26.74 -12.35 17.48
CA ASP A 120 -27.32 -13.70 17.54
C ASP A 120 -28.38 -13.88 18.61
N ASP A 121 -28.12 -13.32 19.78
CA ASP A 121 -29.02 -13.41 20.92
C ASP A 121 -30.39 -12.76 20.63
N PRO A 122 -30.44 -11.54 20.06
CA PRO A 122 -31.69 -10.93 19.61
C PRO A 122 -32.45 -11.74 18.55
N VAL A 123 -31.75 -12.35 17.59
CA VAL A 123 -32.36 -13.21 16.55
C VAL A 123 -33.01 -14.44 17.19
N ARG A 124 -32.29 -15.13 18.09
CA ARG A 124 -32.78 -16.32 18.79
C ARG A 124 -33.96 -16.02 19.71
N ARG A 125 -33.93 -14.86 20.38
CA ARG A 125 -34.97 -14.43 21.34
C ARG A 125 -36.20 -13.81 20.67
N LYS A 126 -36.27 -13.74 19.33
CA LYS A 126 -37.37 -13.11 18.55
C LYS A 126 -37.69 -11.70 19.06
N VAL A 127 -36.65 -10.90 19.30
CA VAL A 127 -36.78 -9.51 19.75
C VAL A 127 -37.72 -8.72 18.82
N HIS A 128 -38.39 -7.69 19.36
CA HIS A 128 -39.29 -6.83 18.60
C HIS A 128 -38.70 -6.41 17.24
N LYS A 129 -39.53 -6.57 16.21
CA LYS A 129 -39.20 -6.35 14.79
C LYS A 129 -38.52 -5.01 14.53
N GLU A 130 -38.92 -3.96 15.24
CA GLU A 130 -38.38 -2.61 15.09
C GLU A 130 -36.94 -2.49 15.59
N LYS A 131 -36.66 -3.01 16.80
CA LYS A 131 -35.31 -3.09 17.37
C LYS A 131 -34.38 -3.94 16.51
N MET A 132 -34.90 -5.04 15.94
CA MET A 132 -34.15 -5.86 14.98
C MET A 132 -33.84 -5.12 13.68
N ARG A 133 -34.77 -4.30 13.19
CA ARG A 133 -34.56 -3.48 11.98
C ARG A 133 -33.48 -2.43 12.20
N GLU A 134 -33.51 -1.75 13.35
CA GLU A 134 -32.52 -0.73 13.72
C GLU A 134 -31.12 -1.34 13.83
N LEU A 135 -30.98 -2.45 14.56
CA LEU A 135 -29.69 -3.11 14.75
C LEU A 135 -29.11 -3.62 13.43
N ARG A 136 -29.96 -4.21 12.57
CA ARG A 136 -29.58 -4.61 11.21
C ARG A 136 -29.15 -3.42 10.36
N GLY A 137 -29.86 -2.31 10.44
CA GLY A 137 -29.53 -1.08 9.73
C GLY A 137 -28.16 -0.53 10.14
N LYS A 138 -27.88 -0.50 11.44
CA LYS A 138 -26.58 -0.10 11.99
C LYS A 138 -25.46 -1.00 11.48
N LEU A 139 -25.58 -2.32 11.66
CA LEU A 139 -24.55 -3.27 11.24
C LEU A 139 -24.28 -3.23 9.73
N LEU A 140 -25.32 -3.07 8.91
CA LEU A 140 -25.13 -2.87 7.47
C LEU A 140 -24.39 -1.57 7.16
N GLY A 141 -24.71 -0.48 7.86
CA GLY A 141 -23.97 0.78 7.75
C GLY A 141 -22.49 0.61 8.09
N ASP A 142 -22.20 -0.07 9.20
CA ASP A 142 -20.84 -0.32 9.68
C ASP A 142 -20.04 -1.18 8.68
N VAL A 143 -20.62 -2.27 8.15
CA VAL A 143 -20.01 -3.09 7.08
C VAL A 143 -19.66 -2.25 5.85
N GLN A 144 -20.56 -1.36 5.43
CA GLN A 144 -20.33 -0.51 4.26
C GLN A 144 -19.20 0.51 4.49
N ASP A 145 -19.14 1.13 5.67
CA ASP A 145 -18.08 2.07 6.01
C ASP A 145 -16.71 1.38 6.05
N VAL A 146 -16.62 0.24 6.75
CA VAL A 146 -15.38 -0.56 6.82
C VAL A 146 -14.96 -1.00 5.41
N ARG A 147 -15.89 -1.52 4.59
CA ARG A 147 -15.60 -1.91 3.20
C ARG A 147 -15.04 -0.74 2.38
N ALA A 148 -15.64 0.44 2.48
CA ALA A 148 -15.15 1.62 1.77
C ALA A 148 -13.73 2.02 2.21
N ARG A 149 -13.41 1.89 3.51
CA ARG A 149 -12.07 2.12 4.05
C ARG A 149 -11.07 1.09 3.55
N VAL A 150 -11.41 -0.19 3.56
CA VAL A 150 -10.56 -1.28 3.04
C VAL A 150 -10.28 -1.09 1.55
N VAL A 151 -11.27 -0.69 0.74
CA VAL A 151 -11.04 -0.37 -0.69
C VAL A 151 -10.06 0.79 -0.85
N ARG A 152 -10.20 1.85 -0.05
CA ARG A 152 -9.24 2.98 -0.07
C ARG A 152 -7.83 2.55 0.31
N LEU A 153 -7.69 1.72 1.35
CA LEU A 153 -6.40 1.15 1.74
C LEU A 153 -5.80 0.32 0.62
N LYS A 154 -6.56 -0.62 0.06
CA LYS A 154 -6.12 -1.46 -1.07
C LYS A 154 -5.59 -0.60 -2.22
N ASN A 155 -6.34 0.43 -2.63
CA ASN A 155 -5.93 1.31 -3.72
C ASN A 155 -4.66 2.12 -3.38
N ALA A 156 -4.50 2.54 -2.12
CA ALA A 156 -3.30 3.23 -1.67
C ALA A 156 -2.07 2.30 -1.67
N TRP A 157 -2.24 1.05 -1.24
CA TRP A 157 -1.20 0.01 -1.31
C TRP A 157 -0.80 -0.33 -2.75
N GLU A 158 -1.76 -0.41 -3.67
CA GLU A 158 -1.51 -0.68 -5.08
C GLU A 158 -0.80 0.47 -5.81
N GLY A 159 -0.84 1.69 -5.27
CA GLY A 159 -0.16 2.86 -5.81
C GLY A 159 1.25 3.09 -5.27
N ILE A 160 1.76 2.20 -4.40
CA ILE A 160 3.12 2.32 -3.89
C ILE A 160 4.12 2.03 -5.00
N ARG A 161 5.14 2.88 -5.10
CA ARG A 161 6.32 2.64 -5.92
C ARG A 161 7.30 1.74 -5.17
N ILE A 162 7.45 0.53 -5.65
CA ILE A 162 8.32 -0.49 -5.08
C ILE A 162 9.71 -0.32 -5.70
N PRO A 163 10.76 -0.06 -4.90
CA PRO A 163 12.08 0.29 -5.43
C PRO A 163 12.91 -0.93 -5.87
N GLU A 164 12.52 -2.14 -5.46
CA GLU A 164 13.25 -3.36 -5.79
C GLU A 164 12.32 -4.53 -6.09
N ARG A 165 12.69 -5.35 -7.09
CA ARG A 165 11.93 -6.55 -7.46
C ARG A 165 11.71 -7.51 -6.29
N LYS A 166 12.69 -7.66 -5.38
CA LYS A 166 12.59 -8.56 -4.22
C LYS A 166 11.46 -8.17 -3.25
N LEU A 167 11.06 -6.90 -3.25
CA LEU A 167 10.02 -6.36 -2.38
C LEU A 167 8.60 -6.51 -2.97
N VAL A 168 8.47 -6.92 -4.24
CA VAL A 168 7.16 -7.12 -4.90
C VAL A 168 6.29 -8.13 -4.16
N LYS A 169 6.90 -9.18 -3.61
CA LYS A 169 6.21 -10.19 -2.79
C LYS A 169 5.42 -9.57 -1.63
N LEU A 170 5.87 -8.45 -1.07
CA LEU A 170 5.15 -7.74 0.00
C LEU A 170 3.83 -7.17 -0.51
N ALA A 171 3.83 -6.58 -1.71
CA ALA A 171 2.62 -6.05 -2.33
C ALA A 171 1.65 -7.17 -2.75
N ASP A 172 2.17 -8.32 -3.19
CA ASP A 172 1.34 -9.50 -3.51
C ASP A 172 0.62 -10.03 -2.26
N LEU A 173 1.33 -10.16 -1.14
CA LEU A 173 0.74 -10.59 0.14
C LEU A 173 -0.35 -9.62 0.61
N LYS A 174 -0.11 -8.31 0.52
CA LYS A 174 -1.12 -7.29 0.85
C LYS A 174 -2.32 -7.34 -0.09
N SER A 175 -2.11 -7.58 -1.38
CA SER A 175 -3.21 -7.74 -2.33
C SER A 175 -4.10 -8.92 -1.96
N LEU A 176 -3.52 -10.07 -1.62
CA LEU A 176 -4.26 -11.25 -1.15
C LEU A 176 -4.99 -10.99 0.17
N GLN A 177 -4.34 -10.31 1.11
CA GLN A 177 -4.96 -9.89 2.38
C GLN A 177 -6.20 -9.03 2.14
N PHE A 178 -6.11 -8.00 1.29
CA PHE A 178 -7.25 -7.10 1.04
C PHE A 178 -8.37 -7.80 0.28
N LEU A 179 -8.06 -8.65 -0.70
CA LEU A 179 -9.08 -9.42 -1.42
C LEU A 179 -9.86 -10.34 -0.47
N THR A 180 -9.17 -11.05 0.42
CA THR A 180 -9.80 -11.92 1.42
C THR A 180 -10.58 -11.13 2.48
N TRP A 181 -10.08 -9.95 2.88
CA TRP A 181 -10.80 -9.06 3.79
C TRP A 181 -12.10 -8.55 3.17
N LEU A 182 -12.06 -8.09 1.92
CA LEU A 182 -13.24 -7.63 1.20
C LEU A 182 -14.27 -8.75 1.02
N GLN A 183 -13.82 -9.98 0.75
CA GLN A 183 -14.70 -11.14 0.72
C GLN A 183 -15.36 -11.37 2.08
N SER A 184 -14.61 -11.32 3.20
CA SER A 184 -15.17 -11.42 4.54
C SER A 184 -16.30 -10.41 4.77
N LEU A 185 -16.08 -9.14 4.43
CA LEU A 185 -17.07 -8.07 4.57
C LEU A 185 -18.32 -8.30 3.69
N GLN A 186 -18.14 -8.81 2.48
CA GLN A 186 -19.25 -9.20 1.61
C GLN A 186 -20.08 -10.34 2.23
N GLU A 187 -19.43 -11.36 2.79
CA GLU A 187 -20.15 -12.46 3.45
C GLU A 187 -20.85 -11.99 4.74
N ARG A 188 -20.25 -11.05 5.50
CA ARG A 188 -20.92 -10.40 6.65
C ARG A 188 -22.18 -9.68 6.19
N GLU A 189 -22.10 -8.88 5.12
CA GLU A 189 -23.24 -8.17 4.54
C GLU A 189 -24.38 -9.14 4.17
N ILE A 190 -24.04 -10.26 3.52
CA ILE A 190 -25.03 -11.28 3.16
C ILE A 190 -25.63 -11.92 4.42
N SER A 191 -24.81 -12.31 5.40
CA SER A 191 -25.28 -12.91 6.66
C SER A 191 -26.25 -12.01 7.42
N ILE A 192 -26.00 -10.69 7.46
CA ILE A 192 -26.90 -9.73 8.10
C ILE A 192 -28.22 -9.63 7.33
N LYS A 193 -28.16 -9.76 5.99
CA LYS A 193 -29.34 -9.65 5.12
C LYS A 193 -30.24 -10.88 5.20
N THR A 194 -29.65 -12.05 5.18
CA THR A 194 -30.35 -13.35 5.06
C THR A 194 -30.57 -14.03 6.41
N LEU A 195 -29.80 -13.66 7.43
CA LEU A 195 -29.71 -14.35 8.72
C LEU A 195 -29.24 -15.81 8.59
N ASP A 196 -28.60 -16.15 7.47
CA ASP A 196 -28.06 -17.49 7.23
C ASP A 196 -26.68 -17.63 7.91
N PRO A 197 -26.53 -18.58 8.85
CA PRO A 197 -25.29 -18.79 9.60
C PRO A 197 -24.12 -19.26 8.72
N THR A 198 -24.38 -19.81 7.54
CA THR A 198 -23.35 -20.27 6.59
C THR A 198 -22.45 -19.12 6.16
N PHE A 199 -23.05 -17.98 5.80
CA PHE A 199 -22.30 -16.79 5.39
C PHE A 199 -21.50 -16.18 6.54
N ARG A 200 -21.95 -16.37 7.79
CA ARG A 200 -21.15 -15.95 8.94
C ARG A 200 -19.90 -16.81 9.10
N ALA A 201 -20.02 -18.13 8.97
CA ALA A 201 -18.87 -19.02 9.03
C ALA A 201 -17.86 -18.72 7.91
N LEU A 202 -18.35 -18.47 6.69
CA LEU A 202 -17.51 -18.04 5.56
C LEU A 202 -16.83 -16.69 5.83
N ALA A 203 -17.55 -15.71 6.38
CA ALA A 203 -16.98 -14.43 6.76
C ALA A 203 -15.83 -14.58 7.76
N GLN A 204 -16.01 -15.41 8.79
CA GLN A 204 -14.99 -15.68 9.80
C GLN A 204 -13.77 -16.36 9.20
N GLU A 205 -13.97 -17.35 8.33
CA GLU A 205 -12.87 -18.06 7.66
C GLU A 205 -12.07 -17.12 6.74
N HIS A 206 -12.73 -16.28 5.93
CA HIS A 206 -12.04 -15.31 5.09
C HIS A 206 -11.30 -14.25 5.92
N ARG A 207 -11.85 -13.82 7.07
CA ARG A 207 -11.13 -12.93 8.00
C ARG A 207 -9.89 -13.60 8.56
N ARG A 208 -10.00 -14.87 8.98
CA ARG A 208 -8.86 -15.68 9.46
C ARG A 208 -7.76 -15.79 8.40
N GLN A 209 -8.12 -16.06 7.15
CA GLN A 209 -7.16 -16.12 6.02
C GLN A 209 -6.50 -14.76 5.76
N SER A 210 -7.26 -13.66 5.80
CA SER A 210 -6.70 -12.31 5.67
C SER A 210 -5.63 -12.05 6.74
N LEU A 211 -5.90 -12.37 8.00
CA LEU A 211 -4.92 -12.24 9.09
C LEU A 211 -3.69 -13.13 8.91
N GLN A 212 -3.82 -14.30 8.26
CA GLN A 212 -2.67 -15.13 7.90
C GLN A 212 -1.78 -14.46 6.85
N PHE A 213 -2.37 -13.83 5.83
CA PHE A 213 -1.59 -13.05 4.86
C PHE A 213 -0.89 -11.86 5.53
N GLU A 214 -1.53 -11.23 6.52
CA GLU A 214 -0.88 -10.17 7.30
C GLU A 214 0.33 -10.67 8.10
N ALA A 215 0.17 -11.79 8.81
CA ALA A 215 1.28 -12.40 9.53
C ALA A 215 2.45 -12.78 8.60
N LEU A 216 2.15 -13.27 7.40
CA LEU A 216 3.15 -13.53 6.36
C LEU A 216 3.81 -12.24 5.89
N TYR A 217 3.04 -11.17 5.65
CA TYR A 217 3.59 -9.86 5.28
C TYR A 217 4.58 -9.35 6.33
N VAL A 218 4.18 -9.28 7.60
CA VAL A 218 5.04 -8.82 8.71
C VAL A 218 6.33 -9.61 8.77
N ARG A 219 6.25 -10.95 8.68
CA ARG A 219 7.43 -11.81 8.65
C ARG A 219 8.38 -11.48 7.48
N ASN A 220 7.85 -11.23 6.28
CA ASN A 220 8.67 -10.92 5.10
C ASN A 220 9.26 -9.51 5.16
N VAL A 221 8.56 -8.53 5.76
CA VAL A 221 9.11 -7.19 6.02
C VAL A 221 10.31 -7.28 6.95
N LEU A 222 10.20 -8.02 8.06
CA LEU A 222 11.30 -8.20 9.01
C LEU A 222 12.53 -8.84 8.36
N GLN A 223 12.33 -9.87 7.53
CA GLN A 223 13.40 -10.53 6.79
C GLN A 223 14.05 -9.62 5.73
N SER A 224 13.25 -8.77 5.09
CA SER A 224 13.72 -7.83 4.07
C SER A 224 14.47 -6.64 4.69
N GLY A 225 14.11 -6.23 5.90
CA GLY A 225 14.82 -5.20 6.67
C GLY A 225 16.16 -5.68 7.24
N SER A 226 16.27 -6.96 7.62
CA SER A 226 17.52 -7.53 8.14
C SER A 226 18.58 -7.80 7.07
N GLY A 227 18.18 -8.03 5.82
CA GLY A 227 19.09 -8.30 4.70
C GLY A 227 19.74 -7.06 4.06
N SER A 228 19.43 -5.85 4.55
CA SER A 228 20.04 -4.58 4.08
C SER A 228 21.13 -4.05 5.02
N ALA A 229 21.53 -4.82 6.04
CA ALA A 229 22.54 -4.44 7.02
C ALA A 229 23.89 -5.20 6.89
N GLU A 230 24.03 -6.02 5.85
CA GLU A 230 25.29 -6.69 5.46
C GLU A 230 25.81 -6.09 4.14
#